data_AF-A0A562E480-F1
#
_entry.id   AF-A0A562E480-F1
#
_cell.length_a   1.000
_cell.length_b   1.000
_cell.length_c   1.000
_cell.angle_alpha   90.00
_cell.angle_beta   90.00
_cell.angle_gamma   90.00
#
_symmetry.space_group_name_H-M   'P 1'
#
loop_
_entity.id
_entity.type
_entity.pdbx_description
1 polymer ?
#
loop_
_entity_poly.entity_id
_entity_poly.type
_entity_poly.pdbx_seq_one_letter_code
_entity_poly.pdbx_strand_id
1 'polypeptide(L)'
;MPPMDPIPRLSAPHALMRHMIDTPDFDTAAAAARIRKNAPEPLQEHWADIDGVLYPPKQAYHLISGQPRSEFNTHHALTQLRKCGFATSVYVPRSASDTEPAGDGPADSVETIDQSGPATTTTPGTWRVSDGSAVSFRDAISEWGAVAHDVLLETASRYNDFVTYKELAEKVQEISGIRTKSQMRNWIGKVLAVVVEECARRGEPPLTSLCVTQNQTVGDGYRFVLETAGESIPDDLDHHAAEARLKCYRAYSTDLPSNGGTPTLPPQVTASREAAARKAAAARPEIVELCPEHHTVLPRSGRCDYCA
;
A
#
# COMPACT_ATOMS: atom_id res chain seq x y z
N MET A 1 -10.76 35.81 44.72
CA MET A 1 -10.80 35.35 43.31
C MET A 1 -11.50 34.00 43.29
N PRO A 2 -12.46 33.76 42.39
CA PRO A 2 -13.14 32.48 42.29
C PRO A 2 -12.21 31.40 41.72
N PRO A 3 -12.42 30.11 42.01
CA PRO A 3 -11.72 29.03 41.31
C PRO A 3 -12.26 28.92 39.88
N MET A 4 -11.37 29.00 38.90
CA MET A 4 -11.67 28.70 37.50
C MET A 4 -11.64 27.19 37.32
N ASP A 5 -12.78 26.60 36.96
CA ASP A 5 -12.88 25.20 36.55
C ASP A 5 -12.02 24.95 35.29
N PRO A 6 -11.39 23.76 35.16
CA PRO A 6 -10.67 23.41 33.96
C PRO A 6 -11.63 23.15 32.79
N ILE A 7 -11.41 23.87 31.69
CA ILE A 7 -12.05 23.66 30.39
C ILE A 7 -11.80 22.21 29.94
N PRO A 8 -12.83 21.43 29.59
CA PRO A 8 -12.63 20.09 29.03
C PRO A 8 -11.93 20.22 27.68
N ARG A 9 -10.76 19.57 27.55
CA ARG A 9 -10.10 19.41 26.24
C ARG A 9 -11.02 18.58 25.35
N LEU A 10 -11.55 19.21 24.30
CA LEU A 10 -12.22 18.55 23.19
C LEU A 10 -11.29 17.48 22.61
N SER A 11 -11.65 16.22 22.83
CA SER A 11 -11.06 15.06 22.18
C SER A 11 -11.31 15.17 20.67
N ALA A 12 -10.27 14.94 19.87
CA ALA A 12 -10.33 15.03 18.42
C ALA A 12 -11.38 14.04 17.83
N PRO A 13 -12.16 14.43 16.81
CA PRO A 13 -13.24 13.61 16.25
C PRO A 13 -12.78 12.30 15.58
N HIS A 14 -11.48 12.09 15.39
CA HIS A 14 -10.93 10.89 14.75
C HIS A 14 -10.87 9.65 15.67
N ALA A 15 -10.73 9.83 16.99
CA ALA A 15 -10.52 8.71 17.92
C ALA A 15 -11.82 8.01 18.35
N LEU A 16 -12.94 8.74 18.39
CA LEU A 16 -14.26 8.19 18.76
C LEU A 16 -14.87 7.29 17.67
N MET A 17 -14.36 7.35 16.45
CA MET A 17 -15.02 6.78 15.27
C MET A 17 -14.45 5.43 14.83
N ARG A 18 -13.15 5.19 15.10
CA ARG A 18 -12.52 3.87 14.94
C ARG A 18 -13.18 2.82 15.84
N HIS A 19 -13.79 3.24 16.95
CA HIS A 19 -14.57 2.37 17.85
C HIS A 19 -16.02 2.12 17.40
N MET A 20 -16.57 2.88 16.45
CA MET A 20 -17.98 2.77 16.04
C MET A 20 -18.21 1.79 14.87
N ILE A 21 -17.15 1.37 14.17
CA ILE A 21 -17.21 0.43 13.04
C ILE A 21 -16.67 -0.96 13.43
N ASP A 22 -15.88 -1.06 14.50
CA ASP A 22 -15.42 -2.34 15.09
C ASP A 22 -16.39 -2.84 16.20
N THR A 23 -17.61 -2.33 16.27
CA THR A 23 -18.61 -2.77 17.27
C THR A 23 -19.44 -3.94 16.70
N PRO A 24 -19.63 -5.04 17.45
CA PRO A 24 -20.39 -6.22 16.99
C PRO A 24 -21.89 -5.99 16.77
N ASP A 25 -22.40 -4.77 16.97
CA ASP A 25 -23.81 -4.38 16.86
C ASP A 25 -24.05 -3.27 15.81
N PHE A 26 -23.26 -3.20 14.73
CA PHE A 26 -23.55 -2.26 13.64
C PHE A 26 -24.88 -2.63 12.96
N ASP A 27 -25.90 -1.77 13.12
CA ASP A 27 -27.21 -1.96 12.49
C ASP A 27 -27.16 -1.64 11.00
N THR A 28 -26.86 -2.66 10.20
CA THR A 28 -26.82 -2.60 8.73
C THR A 28 -28.15 -2.14 8.14
N ALA A 29 -29.30 -2.49 8.74
CA ALA A 29 -30.61 -2.11 8.24
C ALA A 29 -30.89 -0.62 8.44
N ALA A 30 -30.54 -0.06 9.61
CA ALA A 30 -30.62 1.37 9.85
C ALA A 30 -29.66 2.17 8.95
N ALA A 31 -28.46 1.64 8.70
CA ALA A 31 -27.50 2.23 7.77
C ALA A 31 -28.02 2.23 6.32
N ALA A 32 -28.59 1.12 5.84
CA ALA A 32 -29.23 1.04 4.53
C ALA A 32 -30.38 2.05 4.38
N ALA A 33 -31.23 2.18 5.40
CA ALA A 33 -32.31 3.16 5.42
C ALA A 33 -31.82 4.62 5.32
N ARG A 34 -30.66 4.94 5.92
CA ARG A 34 -30.04 6.28 5.80
C ARG A 34 -29.51 6.55 4.40
N ILE A 35 -28.86 5.57 3.78
CA ILE A 35 -28.29 5.71 2.43
C ILE A 35 -29.42 5.95 1.41
N ARG A 36 -30.51 5.17 1.48
CA ARG A 36 -31.66 5.25 0.56
C ARG A 36 -32.40 6.59 0.53
N LYS A 37 -32.22 7.45 1.54
CA LYS A 37 -32.76 8.82 1.51
C LYS A 37 -32.14 9.67 0.41
N ASN A 38 -31.01 9.23 -0.16
CA ASN A 38 -30.30 9.89 -1.23
C ASN A 38 -30.31 9.00 -2.47
N ALA A 39 -30.59 9.60 -3.63
CA ALA A 39 -30.50 8.89 -4.89
C ALA A 39 -29.03 8.49 -5.15
N PRO A 40 -28.77 7.27 -5.67
CA PRO A 40 -27.43 6.88 -6.08
C PRO A 40 -26.95 7.82 -7.20
N GLU A 41 -25.74 8.35 -7.07
CA GLU A 41 -25.06 9.04 -8.15
C GLU A 41 -24.72 8.05 -9.28
N PRO A 42 -24.49 8.53 -10.51
CA PRO A 42 -24.09 7.67 -11.63
C PRO A 42 -22.90 6.78 -11.26
N LEU A 43 -23.10 5.47 -11.38
CA LEU A 43 -22.07 4.48 -11.12
C LEU A 43 -21.02 4.54 -12.22
N GLN A 44 -19.75 4.44 -11.83
CA GLN A 44 -18.67 4.32 -12.79
C GLN A 44 -18.22 2.86 -12.90
N GLU A 45 -17.57 2.34 -11.87
CA GLU A 45 -16.88 1.05 -11.96
C GLU A 45 -17.03 0.21 -10.69
N HIS A 46 -16.93 0.85 -9.53
CA HIS A 46 -17.14 0.20 -8.24
C HIS A 46 -18.51 0.52 -7.69
N TRP A 47 -19.08 -0.44 -6.96
CA TRP A 47 -20.40 -0.35 -6.37
C TRP A 47 -20.46 -1.00 -4.98
N ALA A 48 -21.40 -0.54 -4.18
CA ALA A 48 -21.89 -1.20 -2.98
C ALA A 48 -23.39 -1.44 -3.16
N ASP A 49 -23.84 -2.67 -2.94
CA ASP A 49 -25.24 -3.05 -2.99
C ASP A 49 -25.88 -2.74 -1.63
N ILE A 50 -26.88 -1.86 -1.68
CA ILE A 50 -27.69 -1.44 -0.55
C ILE A 50 -29.14 -1.83 -0.84
N ASP A 51 -29.59 -2.96 -0.30
CA ASP A 51 -30.93 -3.53 -0.50
C ASP A 51 -31.33 -3.65 -1.99
N GLY A 52 -30.42 -4.12 -2.85
CA GLY A 52 -30.63 -4.31 -4.28
C GLY A 52 -30.43 -3.06 -5.13
N VAL A 53 -30.01 -1.94 -4.53
CA VAL A 53 -29.66 -0.71 -5.24
C VAL A 53 -28.15 -0.48 -5.16
N LEU A 54 -27.52 -0.29 -6.31
CA LEU A 54 -26.08 -0.07 -6.40
C LEU A 54 -25.72 1.40 -6.18
N TYR A 55 -24.85 1.65 -5.20
CA TYR A 55 -24.32 2.98 -4.87
C TYR A 55 -22.81 3.08 -5.13
N PRO A 56 -22.28 4.24 -5.55
CA PRO A 56 -20.85 4.49 -5.54
C PRO A 56 -20.27 4.34 -4.13
N PRO A 57 -19.16 3.60 -3.92
CA PRO A 57 -18.69 3.26 -2.57
C PRO A 57 -18.39 4.49 -1.72
N LYS A 58 -17.77 5.53 -2.30
CA LYS A 58 -17.48 6.77 -1.56
C LYS A 58 -18.75 7.53 -1.15
N GLN A 59 -19.82 7.45 -1.95
CA GLN A 59 -21.09 8.07 -1.62
C GLN A 59 -21.76 7.29 -0.47
N ALA A 60 -21.88 5.97 -0.60
CA ALA A 60 -22.46 5.11 0.44
C ALA A 60 -21.72 5.27 1.78
N TYR A 61 -20.38 5.23 1.75
CA TYR A 61 -19.57 5.38 2.96
C TYR A 61 -19.65 6.79 3.56
N HIS A 62 -19.73 7.85 2.73
CA HIS A 62 -19.98 9.22 3.20
C HIS A 62 -21.32 9.33 3.95
N LEU A 63 -22.39 8.70 3.44
CA LEU A 63 -23.73 8.78 4.05
C LEU A 63 -23.83 8.03 5.40
N ILE A 64 -23.02 6.99 5.58
CA ILE A 64 -22.94 6.23 6.83
C ILE A 64 -22.02 6.92 7.83
N SER A 65 -20.81 7.27 7.40
CA SER A 65 -19.77 7.85 8.27
C SER A 65 -19.97 9.35 8.51
N GLY A 66 -20.63 10.09 7.64
CA GLY A 66 -20.68 11.56 7.72
C GLY A 66 -19.34 12.25 7.44
N GLN A 67 -18.28 11.50 7.12
CA GLN A 67 -16.98 12.07 6.79
C GLN A 67 -16.98 12.65 5.38
N PRO A 68 -16.32 13.80 5.11
CA PRO A 68 -16.20 14.34 3.76
C PRO A 68 -15.56 13.33 2.80
N ARG A 69 -16.04 13.26 1.55
CA ARG A 69 -15.51 12.33 0.53
C ARG A 69 -14.04 12.57 0.18
N SER A 70 -13.43 13.68 0.59
CA SER A 70 -12.00 13.97 0.42
C SER A 70 -11.10 13.21 1.39
N GLU A 71 -11.62 12.76 2.53
CA GLU A 71 -10.85 12.14 3.62
C GLU A 71 -10.47 10.68 3.36
N PHE A 72 -11.11 10.04 2.39
CA PHE A 72 -10.92 8.62 2.10
C PHE A 72 -10.95 8.32 0.60
N ASN A 73 -10.30 7.25 0.20
CA ASN A 73 -10.33 6.75 -1.17
C ASN A 73 -11.44 5.69 -1.36
N THR A 74 -11.71 5.30 -2.61
CA THR A 74 -12.75 4.31 -2.94
C THR A 74 -12.46 2.94 -2.33
N HIS A 75 -11.19 2.58 -2.19
CA HIS A 75 -10.76 1.31 -1.59
C HIS A 75 -11.11 1.27 -0.09
N HIS A 76 -10.77 2.33 0.65
CA HIS A 76 -11.14 2.46 2.05
C HIS A 76 -12.66 2.38 2.23
N ALA A 77 -13.43 3.05 1.38
CA ALA A 77 -14.89 2.98 1.42
C ALA A 77 -15.43 1.56 1.20
N LEU A 78 -14.91 0.82 0.21
CA LEU A 78 -15.28 -0.57 -0.06
C LEU A 78 -14.97 -1.48 1.14
N THR A 79 -13.77 -1.37 1.70
CA THR A 79 -13.35 -2.19 2.85
C THR A 79 -14.24 -1.95 4.06
N GLN A 80 -14.59 -0.69 4.34
CA GLN A 80 -15.46 -0.39 5.49
C GLN A 80 -16.91 -0.80 5.24
N LEU A 81 -17.44 -0.62 4.03
CA LEU A 81 -18.79 -1.07 3.68
C LEU A 81 -18.94 -2.60 3.79
N ARG A 82 -17.91 -3.38 3.40
CA ARG A 82 -17.90 -4.83 3.62
C ARG A 82 -17.90 -5.19 5.11
N LYS A 83 -17.12 -4.48 5.93
CA LYS A 83 -17.12 -4.65 7.38
C LYS A 83 -18.48 -4.35 8.00
N CYS A 84 -19.21 -3.38 7.46
CA CYS A 84 -20.58 -3.05 7.82
C CYS A 84 -21.64 -4.06 7.31
N GLY A 85 -21.23 -5.14 6.63
CA GLY A 85 -22.12 -6.19 6.13
C GLY A 85 -22.73 -5.93 4.75
N PHE A 86 -22.31 -4.87 4.04
CA PHE A 86 -22.79 -4.60 2.69
C PHE A 86 -22.02 -5.42 1.65
N ALA A 87 -22.75 -5.95 0.66
CA ALA A 87 -22.12 -6.54 -0.52
C ALA A 87 -21.51 -5.42 -1.37
N THR A 88 -20.31 -5.64 -1.90
CA THR A 88 -19.62 -4.62 -2.72
C THR A 88 -18.90 -5.27 -3.89
N SER A 89 -18.68 -4.52 -4.96
CA SER A 89 -17.76 -4.92 -6.03
C SER A 89 -16.37 -5.24 -5.47
N VAL A 90 -15.74 -6.31 -5.95
CA VAL A 90 -14.31 -6.50 -5.77
C VAL A 90 -13.60 -5.35 -6.47
N TYR A 91 -12.68 -4.68 -5.78
CA TYR A 91 -11.93 -3.58 -6.35
C TYR A 91 -11.00 -4.13 -7.43
N VAL A 92 -11.38 -3.98 -8.70
CA VAL A 92 -10.52 -4.22 -9.86
C VAL A 92 -10.17 -2.84 -10.42
N PRO A 93 -8.96 -2.32 -10.23
CA PRO A 93 -8.61 -0.95 -10.62
C PRO A 93 -8.71 -0.70 -12.14
N ARG A 94 -9.45 0.36 -12.52
CA ARG A 94 -9.67 0.84 -13.90
C ARG A 94 -8.46 0.78 -14.80
N SER A 95 -8.58 0.00 -15.87
CA SER A 95 -7.79 0.15 -17.08
C SER A 95 -8.24 1.41 -17.82
N ALA A 96 -7.29 2.21 -18.30
CA ALA A 96 -7.55 3.33 -19.20
C ALA A 96 -7.93 2.81 -20.60
N SER A 97 -9.12 2.23 -20.73
CA SER A 97 -9.68 1.80 -22.00
C SER A 97 -11.18 1.59 -21.85
N ASP A 98 -11.93 2.65 -21.54
CA ASP A 98 -13.39 2.70 -21.72
C ASP A 98 -13.77 4.16 -21.92
N THR A 99 -13.52 4.65 -23.14
CA THR A 99 -14.23 5.79 -23.72
C THR A 99 -15.00 5.22 -24.90
N GLU A 100 -16.24 4.81 -24.68
CA GLU A 100 -17.20 4.59 -25.76
C GLU A 100 -17.62 5.97 -26.33
N PRO A 101 -17.71 6.13 -27.66
CA PRO A 101 -18.08 7.38 -28.30
C PRO A 101 -19.60 7.56 -28.31
N ALA A 102 -20.06 8.77 -27.98
CA ALA A 102 -21.45 9.16 -28.13
C ALA A 102 -21.72 9.64 -29.56
N GLY A 103 -22.75 9.07 -30.20
CA GLY A 103 -23.67 9.82 -31.07
C GLY A 103 -23.48 9.68 -32.57
N ASP A 104 -24.40 8.91 -33.17
CA ASP A 104 -24.73 8.77 -34.59
C ASP A 104 -25.42 10.03 -35.17
N GLY A 105 -25.24 10.27 -36.48
CA GLY A 105 -25.96 11.27 -37.29
C GLY A 105 -25.16 11.86 -38.46
N PRO A 106 -25.77 12.10 -39.64
CA PRO A 106 -25.57 11.21 -40.78
C PRO A 106 -24.76 11.79 -41.95
N ALA A 107 -24.44 10.86 -42.86
CA ALA A 107 -23.76 10.96 -44.14
C ALA A 107 -24.04 12.24 -44.96
N ASP A 108 -22.97 12.80 -45.54
CA ASP A 108 -22.91 12.91 -47.00
C ASP A 108 -21.46 13.06 -47.54
N SER A 109 -21.25 12.44 -48.69
CA SER A 109 -20.28 12.79 -49.75
C SER A 109 -18.75 12.57 -49.56
N VAL A 110 -18.31 11.43 -50.12
CA VAL A 110 -17.22 11.26 -51.12
C VAL A 110 -16.00 12.20 -51.05
N GLU A 111 -14.83 11.62 -50.75
CA GLU A 111 -13.69 11.65 -51.70
C GLU A 111 -12.61 10.62 -51.32
N THR A 112 -12.29 9.77 -52.30
CA THR A 112 -11.20 8.79 -52.31
C THR A 112 -9.85 9.51 -52.32
N ILE A 113 -9.00 9.24 -51.33
CA ILE A 113 -7.56 9.47 -51.47
C ILE A 113 -6.81 8.26 -50.89
N ASP A 114 -6.28 7.47 -51.83
CA ASP A 114 -5.19 6.52 -51.64
C ASP A 114 -3.97 7.24 -51.07
N GLN A 115 -3.45 6.76 -49.94
CA GLN A 115 -2.09 7.04 -49.50
C GLN A 115 -1.60 5.93 -48.56
N SER A 116 -0.91 4.97 -49.16
CA SER A 116 0.03 4.08 -48.48
C SER A 116 1.17 4.92 -47.85
N GLY A 117 1.02 5.27 -46.57
CA GLY A 117 2.10 5.73 -45.69
C GLY A 117 2.38 4.66 -44.63
N PRO A 118 3.60 4.56 -44.06
CA PRO A 118 3.87 3.59 -43.02
C PRO A 118 2.95 3.92 -41.85
N ALA A 119 2.10 2.97 -41.46
CA ALA A 119 1.28 3.11 -40.28
C ALA A 119 2.22 3.39 -39.11
N THR A 120 2.22 4.62 -38.61
CA THR A 120 2.81 4.98 -37.34
C THR A 120 2.06 4.16 -36.31
N THR A 121 2.57 2.96 -36.01
CA THR A 121 2.03 2.04 -35.03
C THR A 121 2.14 2.73 -33.69
N THR A 122 1.09 3.43 -33.31
CA THR A 122 0.96 3.97 -31.96
C THR A 122 1.01 2.76 -31.04
N THR A 123 2.16 2.55 -30.40
CA THR A 123 2.37 1.39 -29.54
C THR A 123 1.25 1.37 -28.50
N PRO A 124 0.52 0.26 -28.34
CA PRO A 124 -0.56 0.11 -27.37
C PRO A 124 -0.11 0.51 -25.96
N GLY A 125 -1.05 0.72 -25.03
CA GLY A 125 -0.70 1.03 -23.63
C GLY A 125 0.19 -0.04 -22.98
N THR A 126 -0.07 -1.31 -23.30
CA THR A 126 0.72 -2.49 -22.91
C THR A 126 0.80 -3.44 -24.11
N TRP A 127 1.99 -3.96 -24.41
CA TRP A 127 2.26 -4.68 -25.66
C TRP A 127 3.33 -5.76 -25.48
N ARG A 128 3.33 -6.74 -26.37
CA ARG A 128 4.39 -7.74 -26.47
C ARG A 128 5.51 -7.24 -27.37
N VAL A 129 6.76 -7.38 -26.93
CA VAL A 129 7.95 -6.88 -27.65
C VAL A 129 8.23 -7.69 -28.92
N SER A 130 7.89 -8.99 -28.94
CA SER A 130 8.20 -9.88 -30.06
C SER A 130 7.50 -9.51 -31.37
N ASP A 131 6.25 -9.05 -31.30
CA ASP A 131 5.40 -8.77 -32.47
C ASP A 131 4.66 -7.43 -32.41
N GLY A 132 4.81 -6.66 -31.31
CA GLY A 132 4.14 -5.39 -31.10
C GLY A 132 2.65 -5.51 -30.79
N SER A 133 2.11 -6.72 -30.63
CA SER A 133 0.70 -6.96 -30.36
C SER A 133 0.25 -6.35 -29.03
N ALA A 134 -0.97 -5.84 -29.00
CA ALA A 134 -1.56 -5.31 -27.77
C ALA A 134 -1.82 -6.45 -26.78
N VAL A 135 -1.45 -6.24 -25.51
CA VAL A 135 -1.75 -7.17 -24.41
C VAL A 135 -2.68 -6.46 -23.44
N SER A 136 -3.75 -7.13 -23.02
CA SER A 136 -4.65 -6.55 -22.02
C SER A 136 -3.89 -6.33 -20.71
N PHE A 137 -4.27 -5.31 -19.95
CA PHE A 137 -3.57 -5.05 -18.69
C PHE A 137 -3.72 -6.20 -17.69
N ARG A 138 -4.87 -6.88 -17.70
CA ARG A 138 -5.12 -8.04 -16.85
C ARG A 138 -4.17 -9.19 -17.17
N ASP A 139 -4.04 -9.53 -18.44
CA ASP A 139 -3.17 -10.63 -18.87
C ASP A 139 -1.70 -10.30 -18.60
N ALA A 140 -1.31 -9.04 -18.84
CA ALA A 140 0.03 -8.55 -18.49
C ALA A 140 0.32 -8.67 -16.99
N ILE A 141 -0.63 -8.32 -16.11
CA ILE A 141 -0.47 -8.51 -14.65
C ILE A 141 -0.31 -9.99 -14.31
N SER A 142 -1.07 -10.89 -14.95
CA SER A 142 -0.97 -12.32 -14.72
C SER A 142 0.39 -12.89 -15.15
N GLU A 143 0.86 -12.53 -16.35
CA GLU A 143 2.17 -12.97 -16.86
C GLU A 143 3.32 -12.37 -16.05
N TRP A 144 3.28 -11.07 -15.75
CA TRP A 144 4.27 -10.44 -14.87
C TRP A 144 4.25 -11.02 -13.46
N GLY A 145 3.08 -11.42 -12.95
CA GLY A 145 2.93 -12.08 -11.64
C GLY A 145 3.66 -13.42 -11.57
N ALA A 146 3.48 -14.27 -12.59
CA ALA A 146 4.19 -15.54 -12.69
C ALA A 146 5.71 -15.33 -12.77
N VAL A 147 6.17 -14.40 -13.61
CA VAL A 147 7.60 -14.06 -13.72
C VAL A 147 8.14 -13.43 -12.42
N ALA A 148 7.35 -12.61 -11.74
CA ALA A 148 7.74 -12.01 -10.47
C ALA A 148 7.97 -13.07 -9.39
N HIS A 149 7.11 -14.10 -9.36
CA HIS A 149 7.28 -15.24 -8.46
C HIS A 149 8.64 -15.91 -8.71
N ASP A 150 8.97 -16.25 -9.95
CA ASP A 150 10.24 -16.87 -10.32
C ASP A 150 11.45 -15.99 -9.94
N VAL A 151 11.39 -14.68 -10.21
CA VAL A 151 12.46 -13.73 -9.85
C VAL A 151 12.66 -13.63 -8.34
N LEU A 152 11.57 -13.64 -7.56
CA LEU A 152 11.65 -13.59 -6.10
C LEU A 152 12.15 -14.92 -5.53
N LEU A 153 11.80 -16.05 -6.15
CA LEU A 153 12.33 -17.36 -5.79
C LEU A 153 13.83 -17.45 -6.08
N GLU A 154 14.30 -16.95 -7.24
CA GLU A 154 15.72 -16.83 -7.55
C GLU A 154 16.44 -15.94 -6.52
N THR A 155 15.82 -14.82 -6.15
CA THR A 155 16.36 -13.91 -5.12
C THR A 155 16.46 -14.63 -3.77
N ALA A 156 15.49 -15.47 -3.41
CA ALA A 156 15.52 -16.26 -2.18
C ALA A 156 16.64 -17.31 -2.15
N SER A 157 17.26 -17.63 -3.30
CA SER A 157 18.35 -18.61 -3.40
C SER A 157 19.68 -18.14 -2.79
N ARG A 158 19.79 -16.84 -2.48
CA ARG A 158 20.94 -16.21 -1.84
C ARG A 158 20.55 -15.58 -0.51
N TYR A 159 21.27 -15.96 0.54
CA TYR A 159 21.01 -15.47 1.89
C TYR A 159 21.21 -13.95 1.98
N ASN A 160 20.28 -13.26 2.63
CA ASN A 160 20.22 -11.79 2.76
C ASN A 160 20.08 -11.01 1.44
N ASP A 161 19.76 -11.66 0.33
CA ASP A 161 19.52 -10.98 -0.94
C ASP A 161 18.08 -10.43 -1.03
N PHE A 162 17.90 -9.35 -1.78
CA PHE A 162 16.62 -8.69 -1.96
C PHE A 162 16.59 -7.93 -3.29
N VAL A 163 15.40 -7.58 -3.75
CA VAL A 163 15.19 -6.81 -4.98
C VAL A 163 14.37 -5.57 -4.70
N THR A 164 14.68 -4.46 -5.35
CA THR A 164 13.84 -3.26 -5.26
C THR A 164 12.62 -3.37 -6.16
N TYR A 165 11.56 -2.60 -5.87
CA TYR A 165 10.40 -2.51 -6.77
C TYR A 165 10.79 -2.16 -8.20
N LYS A 166 11.79 -1.28 -8.38
CA LYS A 166 12.28 -0.85 -9.68
C LYS A 166 12.93 -2.01 -10.43
N GLU A 167 13.85 -2.72 -9.79
CA GLU A 167 14.54 -3.87 -10.40
C GLU A 167 13.56 -4.99 -10.72
N LEU A 168 12.61 -5.29 -9.83
CA LEU A 168 11.57 -6.29 -10.09
C LEU A 168 10.72 -5.88 -11.29
N ALA A 169 10.29 -4.61 -11.36
CA ALA A 169 9.47 -4.10 -12.46
C ALA A 169 10.20 -4.13 -13.81
N GLU A 170 11.51 -3.90 -13.81
CA GLU A 170 12.36 -4.01 -15.00
C GLU A 170 12.49 -5.48 -15.42
N LYS A 171 12.84 -6.36 -14.47
CA LYS A 171 13.00 -7.81 -14.71
C LYS A 171 11.74 -8.47 -15.25
N VAL A 172 10.56 -8.21 -14.67
CA VAL A 172 9.32 -8.86 -15.12
C VAL A 172 8.94 -8.44 -16.54
N GLN A 173 9.16 -7.17 -16.90
CA GLN A 173 8.90 -6.70 -18.26
C GLN A 173 9.93 -7.20 -19.27
N GLU A 174 11.18 -7.37 -18.85
CA GLU A 174 12.25 -7.93 -19.68
C GLU A 174 12.03 -9.41 -19.95
N ILE A 175 11.84 -10.22 -18.90
CA ILE A 175 11.73 -11.68 -18.99
C ILE A 175 10.42 -12.10 -19.68
N SER A 176 9.29 -11.46 -19.36
CA SER A 176 8.01 -11.77 -20.03
C SER A 176 7.96 -11.30 -21.49
N GLY A 177 8.84 -10.36 -21.87
CA GLY A 177 8.74 -9.65 -23.14
C GLY A 177 7.48 -8.80 -23.27
N ILE A 178 6.79 -8.46 -22.17
CA ILE A 178 5.62 -7.56 -22.17
C ILE A 178 6.03 -6.22 -21.55
N ARG A 179 5.81 -5.13 -22.28
CA ARG A 179 6.16 -3.75 -21.87
C ARG A 179 4.92 -2.89 -21.73
N THR A 180 4.99 -1.86 -20.90
CA THR A 180 3.92 -0.87 -20.73
C THR A 180 4.44 0.55 -20.63
N LYS A 181 3.63 1.52 -21.06
CA LYS A 181 3.86 2.96 -20.82
C LYS A 181 3.38 3.39 -19.42
N SER A 182 2.65 2.53 -18.71
CA SER A 182 2.14 2.82 -17.37
C SER A 182 3.28 2.92 -16.35
N GLN A 183 3.25 3.96 -15.53
CA GLN A 183 4.22 4.11 -14.43
C GLN A 183 4.14 2.91 -13.47
N MET A 184 5.31 2.39 -13.08
CA MET A 184 5.47 1.23 -12.18
C MET A 184 4.50 1.21 -10.99
N ARG A 185 4.39 2.33 -10.29
CA ARG A 185 3.55 2.48 -9.09
C ARG A 185 2.08 2.13 -9.31
N ASN A 186 1.60 2.20 -10.55
CA ASN A 186 0.20 1.92 -10.88
C ASN A 186 -0.08 0.41 -11.01
N TRP A 187 0.94 -0.44 -11.03
CA TRP A 187 0.78 -1.86 -11.36
C TRP A 187 1.62 -2.84 -10.57
N ILE A 188 2.78 -2.42 -10.03
CA ILE A 188 3.67 -3.34 -9.29
C ILE A 188 2.98 -3.98 -8.08
N GLY A 189 2.09 -3.26 -7.40
CA GLY A 189 1.28 -3.81 -6.31
C GLY A 189 0.32 -4.92 -6.76
N LYS A 190 -0.23 -4.82 -7.98
CA LYS A 190 -1.12 -5.85 -8.54
C LYS A 190 -0.33 -7.12 -8.90
N VAL A 191 0.89 -6.95 -9.42
CA VAL A 191 1.82 -8.07 -9.68
C VAL A 191 2.17 -8.78 -8.37
N LEU A 192 2.48 -8.04 -7.32
CA LEU A 192 2.78 -8.63 -6.00
C LEU A 192 1.58 -9.32 -5.37
N ALA A 193 0.35 -8.86 -5.61
CA ALA A 193 -0.85 -9.55 -5.16
C ALA A 193 -0.99 -10.95 -5.81
N VAL A 194 -0.68 -11.07 -7.10
CA VAL A 194 -0.64 -12.38 -7.79
C VAL A 194 0.41 -13.30 -7.15
N VAL A 195 1.59 -12.78 -6.80
CA VAL A 195 2.64 -13.56 -6.12
C VAL A 195 2.18 -14.05 -4.76
N VAL A 196 1.46 -13.21 -3.99
CA VAL A 196 0.90 -13.61 -2.68
C VAL A 196 -0.08 -14.77 -2.84
N GLU A 197 -1.02 -14.66 -3.78
CA GLU A 197 -1.98 -15.72 -4.08
C GLU A 197 -1.27 -17.02 -4.50
N GLU A 198 -0.23 -16.91 -5.32
CA GLU A 198 0.56 -18.05 -5.77
C GLU A 198 1.35 -18.71 -4.63
N CYS A 199 1.98 -17.92 -3.75
CA CYS A 199 2.68 -18.45 -2.57
C CYS A 199 1.69 -19.17 -1.64
N ALA A 200 0.51 -18.57 -1.40
CA ALA A 200 -0.53 -19.17 -0.57
C ALA A 200 -1.04 -20.49 -1.17
N ARG A 201 -1.26 -20.54 -2.49
CA ARG A 201 -1.69 -21.74 -3.21
C ARG A 201 -0.66 -22.88 -3.13
N ARG A 202 0.63 -22.55 -3.08
CA ARG A 202 1.75 -23.51 -3.02
C ARG A 202 2.20 -23.86 -1.60
N GLY A 203 1.71 -23.14 -0.58
CA GLY A 203 2.19 -23.28 0.80
C GLY A 203 3.63 -22.77 0.99
N GLU A 204 4.04 -21.79 0.19
CA GLU A 204 5.38 -21.23 0.19
C GLU A 204 5.51 -20.07 1.19
N PRO A 205 6.74 -19.77 1.68
CA PRO A 205 6.96 -18.57 2.47
C PRO A 205 6.66 -17.30 1.66
N PRO A 206 6.37 -16.16 2.31
CA PRO A 206 5.96 -14.94 1.65
C PRO A 206 7.11 -14.29 0.86
N LEU A 207 7.31 -14.72 -0.39
CA LEU A 207 8.36 -14.24 -1.29
C LEU A 207 8.32 -12.72 -1.52
N THR A 208 7.15 -12.10 -1.41
CA THR A 208 6.99 -10.64 -1.53
C THR A 208 7.71 -9.85 -0.45
N SER A 209 8.14 -10.48 0.65
CA SER A 209 9.00 -9.89 1.68
C SER A 209 10.42 -9.52 1.17
N LEU A 210 10.85 -10.13 0.06
CA LEU A 210 12.12 -9.88 -0.62
C LEU A 210 12.09 -8.63 -1.52
N CYS A 211 10.89 -8.07 -1.77
CA CYS A 211 10.73 -6.88 -2.59
C CYS A 211 10.63 -5.62 -1.71
N VAL A 212 11.59 -4.71 -1.86
CA VAL A 212 11.76 -3.52 -1.01
C VAL A 212 11.65 -2.20 -1.79
N THR A 213 11.49 -1.10 -1.07
CA THR A 213 11.60 0.25 -1.65
C THR A 213 13.04 0.54 -2.08
N GLN A 214 13.25 1.66 -2.78
CA GLN A 214 14.60 2.14 -3.10
C GLN A 214 15.44 2.42 -1.84
N ASN A 215 14.79 2.79 -0.73
CA ASN A 215 15.44 2.98 0.58
C ASN A 215 15.57 1.68 1.37
N GLN A 216 15.27 0.55 0.73
CA GLN A 216 15.29 -0.82 1.27
C GLN A 216 14.34 -1.07 2.45
N THR A 217 13.43 -0.14 2.74
CA THR A 217 12.32 -0.40 3.66
C THR A 217 11.28 -1.28 2.97
N VAL A 218 10.41 -1.92 3.74
CA VAL A 218 9.20 -2.47 3.17
C VAL A 218 8.22 -1.38 2.79
N GLY A 219 7.64 -1.49 1.59
CA GLY A 219 6.65 -0.54 1.08
C GLY A 219 5.21 -0.92 1.46
N ASP A 220 4.28 -0.07 1.06
CA ASP A 220 2.83 -0.29 1.22
C ASP A 220 2.36 -1.64 0.67
N GLY A 221 3.08 -2.18 -0.34
CA GLY A 221 2.82 -3.51 -0.89
C GLY A 221 2.93 -4.63 0.15
N TYR A 222 3.92 -4.59 1.04
CA TYR A 222 4.08 -5.61 2.09
C TYR A 222 3.02 -5.46 3.19
N ARG A 223 2.69 -4.22 3.58
CA ARG A 223 1.57 -3.94 4.49
C ARG A 223 0.25 -4.50 3.94
N PHE A 224 0.00 -4.28 2.64
CA PHE A 224 -1.20 -4.78 1.96
C PHE A 224 -1.31 -6.31 1.99
N VAL A 225 -0.19 -7.05 1.93
CA VAL A 225 -0.18 -8.51 2.08
C VAL A 225 -0.72 -8.92 3.45
N LEU A 226 -0.24 -8.27 4.53
CA LEU A 226 -0.67 -8.58 5.89
C LEU A 226 -2.15 -8.26 6.10
N GLU A 227 -2.60 -7.11 5.60
CA GLU A 227 -4.01 -6.71 5.65
C GLU A 227 -4.92 -7.69 4.91
N THR A 228 -4.48 -8.18 3.75
CA THR A 228 -5.22 -9.15 2.95
C THR A 228 -5.28 -10.53 3.62
N ALA A 229 -4.20 -10.92 4.30
CA ALA A 229 -4.14 -12.14 5.09
C ALA A 229 -4.94 -12.06 6.42
N GLY A 230 -5.48 -10.88 6.76
CA GLY A 230 -6.15 -10.64 8.04
C GLY A 230 -5.19 -10.65 9.23
N GLU A 231 -3.89 -10.49 8.98
CA GLU A 231 -2.86 -10.44 10.02
C GLU A 231 -2.79 -9.05 10.65
N SER A 232 -2.47 -9.02 11.95
CA SER A 232 -2.20 -7.77 12.65
C SER A 232 -0.99 -7.07 12.06
N ILE A 233 -1.11 -5.80 11.68
CA ILE A 233 0.00 -4.99 11.18
C ILE A 233 0.97 -4.71 12.34
N PRO A 234 2.23 -5.18 12.28
CA PRO A 234 3.21 -4.93 13.33
C PRO A 234 3.64 -3.47 13.39
N ASP A 235 4.05 -3.02 14.58
CA ASP A 235 4.59 -1.67 14.80
C ASP A 235 5.88 -1.44 14.00
N ASP A 236 6.74 -2.47 13.90
CA ASP A 236 7.97 -2.47 13.09
C ASP A 236 7.82 -3.41 11.89
N LEU A 237 7.35 -2.84 10.78
CA LEU A 237 7.17 -3.56 9.52
C LEU A 237 8.48 -4.09 8.92
N ASP A 238 9.59 -3.35 9.04
CA ASP A 238 10.87 -3.78 8.48
C ASP A 238 11.43 -4.98 9.23
N HIS A 239 11.24 -5.03 10.55
CA HIS A 239 11.64 -6.17 11.37
C HIS A 239 10.78 -7.41 11.05
N HIS A 240 9.46 -7.25 10.99
CA HIS A 240 8.56 -8.34 10.58
C HIS A 240 8.93 -8.89 9.19
N ALA A 241 9.27 -7.99 8.26
CA ALA A 241 9.73 -8.40 6.94
C ALA A 241 11.08 -9.13 6.97
N ALA A 242 11.98 -8.79 7.88
CA ALA A 242 13.24 -9.51 8.06
C ALA A 242 13.01 -10.96 8.50
N GLU A 243 12.03 -11.19 9.37
CA GLU A 243 11.62 -12.54 9.78
C GLU A 243 11.00 -13.32 8.60
N ALA A 244 10.15 -12.67 7.82
CA ALA A 244 9.54 -13.25 6.62
C ALA A 244 10.59 -13.61 5.55
N ARG A 245 11.58 -12.73 5.31
CA ARG A 245 12.71 -13.01 4.42
C ARG A 245 13.53 -14.20 4.90
N LEU A 246 13.78 -14.31 6.21
CA LEU A 246 14.47 -15.48 6.77
C LEU A 246 13.72 -16.79 6.51
N LYS A 247 12.37 -16.79 6.55
CA LYS A 247 11.58 -17.96 6.16
C LYS A 247 11.85 -18.34 4.70
N CYS A 248 11.95 -17.35 3.81
CA CYS A 248 12.28 -17.57 2.39
C CYS A 248 13.69 -18.17 2.24
N TYR A 249 14.70 -17.57 2.87
CA TYR A 249 16.07 -18.09 2.77
C TYR A 249 16.21 -19.49 3.37
N ARG A 250 15.56 -19.78 4.50
CA ARG A 250 15.55 -21.14 5.07
C ARG A 250 14.94 -22.18 4.14
N ALA A 251 13.97 -21.77 3.32
CA ALA A 251 13.34 -22.66 2.35
C ALA A 251 14.19 -22.86 1.09
N TYR A 252 14.87 -21.81 0.61
CA TYR A 252 15.42 -21.80 -0.75
C TYR A 252 16.91 -21.46 -0.89
N SER A 253 17.53 -20.83 0.10
CA SER A 253 18.91 -20.36 -0.04
C SER A 253 19.92 -21.50 -0.08
N THR A 254 20.96 -21.34 -0.90
CA THR A 254 22.02 -22.34 -1.10
C THR A 254 23.28 -22.05 -0.28
N ASP A 255 23.37 -20.84 0.27
CA ASP A 255 24.49 -20.30 1.05
C ASP A 255 24.08 -19.92 2.49
N LEU A 256 23.01 -20.56 3.02
CA LEU A 256 22.54 -20.34 4.37
C LEU A 256 23.64 -20.67 5.42
N PRO A 257 23.86 -19.82 6.43
CA PRO A 257 24.76 -20.15 7.53
C PRO A 257 24.33 -21.41 8.29
N SER A 258 25.30 -22.14 8.88
CA SER A 258 25.04 -23.40 9.59
C SER A 258 24.08 -23.30 10.79
N ASN A 259 23.92 -22.10 11.36
CA ASN A 259 22.94 -21.83 12.42
C ASN A 259 21.52 -21.54 11.88
N GLY A 260 21.30 -21.66 10.57
CA GLY A 260 20.02 -21.40 9.92
C GLY A 260 19.69 -19.92 9.71
N GLY A 261 20.66 -19.02 9.90
CA GLY A 261 20.52 -17.57 9.71
C GLY A 261 19.68 -16.86 10.78
N THR A 262 19.73 -15.54 10.75
CA THR A 262 19.00 -14.64 11.66
C THR A 262 18.28 -13.54 10.87
N PRO A 263 17.14 -13.02 11.35
CA PRO A 263 16.43 -11.93 10.67
C PRO A 263 17.35 -10.73 10.52
N THR A 264 17.60 -10.30 9.29
CA THR A 264 18.52 -9.20 8.98
C THR A 264 17.79 -8.06 8.30
N LEU A 265 17.97 -6.84 8.82
CA LEU A 265 17.49 -5.63 8.17
C LEU A 265 18.37 -5.29 6.96
N PRO A 266 17.79 -4.77 5.86
CA PRO A 266 18.59 -4.36 4.72
C PRO A 266 19.59 -3.25 5.10
N PRO A 267 20.77 -3.19 4.44
CA PRO A 267 21.87 -2.29 4.82
C PRO A 267 21.46 -0.82 5.00
N GLN A 268 20.59 -0.28 4.13
CA GLN A 268 20.17 1.12 4.23
C GLN A 268 19.23 1.37 5.42
N VAL A 269 18.38 0.40 5.76
CA VAL A 269 17.51 0.49 6.95
C VAL A 269 18.36 0.47 8.21
N THR A 270 19.34 -0.43 8.28
CA THR A 270 20.30 -0.50 9.40
C THR A 270 21.05 0.82 9.54
N ALA A 271 21.64 1.33 8.46
CA ALA A 271 22.38 2.59 8.45
C ALA A 271 21.50 3.78 8.87
N SER A 272 20.26 3.83 8.40
CA SER A 272 19.29 4.88 8.75
C SER A 272 18.93 4.85 10.24
N ARG A 273 18.67 3.66 10.80
CA ARG A 273 18.38 3.49 12.23
C ARG A 273 19.57 3.89 13.11
N GLU A 274 20.78 3.50 12.73
CA GLU A 274 21.98 3.90 13.45
C GLU A 274 22.20 5.42 13.41
N ALA A 275 21.96 6.06 12.26
CA ALA A 275 22.06 7.51 12.12
C ALA A 275 21.03 8.23 13.00
N ALA A 276 19.79 7.73 13.04
CA ALA A 276 18.73 8.26 13.90
C ALA A 276 19.09 8.10 15.39
N ALA A 277 19.63 6.95 15.80
CA ALA A 277 20.08 6.70 17.16
C ALA A 277 21.22 7.65 17.58
N ARG A 278 22.22 7.85 16.70
CA ARG A 278 23.31 8.83 16.95
C ARG A 278 22.76 10.26 17.10
N LYS A 279 21.83 10.66 16.23
CA LYS A 279 21.19 11.98 16.31
C LYS A 279 20.39 12.15 17.60
N ALA A 280 19.63 11.14 18.01
CA ALA A 280 18.87 11.15 19.27
C ALA A 280 19.80 11.23 20.50
N ALA A 281 20.90 10.48 20.49
CA ALA A 281 21.90 10.55 21.56
C ALA A 281 22.55 11.93 21.67
N ALA A 282 22.85 12.57 20.53
CA ALA A 282 23.39 13.93 20.49
C ALA A 282 22.37 15.02 20.90
N ALA A 283 21.08 14.78 20.67
CA ALA A 283 19.99 15.69 21.05
C ALA A 283 19.52 15.51 22.50
N ARG A 284 20.00 14.48 23.22
CA ARG A 284 19.63 14.27 24.62
C ARG A 284 20.17 15.45 25.43
N PRO A 285 19.32 16.23 26.11
CA PRO A 285 19.78 17.36 26.91
C PRO A 285 20.79 16.86 27.93
N GLU A 286 21.92 17.54 28.03
CA GLU A 286 22.85 17.33 29.14
C GLU A 286 22.06 17.60 30.42
N ILE A 287 21.99 16.62 31.32
CA ILE A 287 21.33 16.83 32.61
C ILE A 287 22.24 17.80 33.36
N VAL A 288 21.84 19.08 33.33
CA VAL A 288 22.53 20.12 34.07
C VAL A 288 22.04 20.03 35.50
N GLU A 289 22.87 19.47 36.38
CA GLU A 289 22.56 19.47 37.80
C GLU A 289 22.58 20.92 38.32
N LEU A 290 21.49 21.33 38.96
CA LEU A 290 21.40 22.64 39.61
C LEU A 290 21.73 22.49 41.09
N CYS A 291 22.42 23.48 41.65
CA CYS A 291 22.60 23.56 43.08
C CYS A 291 21.22 23.67 43.77
N PRO A 292 20.90 22.83 44.78
CA PRO A 292 19.59 22.86 45.44
C PRO A 292 19.35 24.15 46.24
N GLU A 293 20.41 24.87 46.61
CA GLU A 293 20.32 26.13 47.36
C GLU A 293 20.33 27.35 46.43
N HIS A 294 21.31 27.42 45.53
CA HIS A 294 21.56 28.61 44.70
C HIS A 294 20.97 28.52 43.29
N HIS A 295 20.41 27.37 42.90
CA HIS A 295 19.78 27.12 41.59
C HIS A 295 20.66 27.46 40.37
N THR A 296 21.98 27.56 40.57
CA THR A 296 22.96 27.71 39.51
C THR A 296 23.45 26.35 39.02
N VAL A 297 23.96 26.31 37.79
CA VAL A 297 24.56 25.12 37.18
C VAL A 297 25.74 24.64 38.00
N LEU A 298 25.72 23.38 38.44
CA LEU A 298 26.84 22.76 39.14
C LEU A 298 27.96 22.42 38.14
N PRO A 299 29.21 22.82 38.40
CA PRO A 299 30.37 22.30 37.68
C PRO A 299 30.59 20.82 38.04
N ARG A 300 31.50 20.14 37.32
CA ARG A 300 31.83 18.71 37.55
C ARG A 300 32.29 18.37 38.98
N SER A 301 32.69 19.37 39.78
CA SER A 301 33.03 19.18 41.19
C SER A 301 31.81 18.93 42.09
N GLY A 302 30.59 19.13 41.59
CA GLY A 302 29.35 18.97 42.37
C GLY A 302 29.09 20.09 43.39
N ARG A 303 29.86 21.18 43.37
CA ARG A 303 29.72 22.32 44.29
C ARG A 303 29.77 23.63 43.51
N CYS A 304 28.75 24.50 43.68
CA CYS A 304 28.75 25.81 43.06
C CYS A 304 29.60 26.81 43.84
N ASP A 305 30.04 27.88 43.18
CA ASP A 305 30.90 28.93 43.75
C ASP A 305 30.30 29.66 44.97
N TYR A 306 28.99 29.53 45.19
CA TYR A 306 28.26 30.16 46.30
C TYR A 306 28.07 29.24 47.52
N CYS A 307 28.30 27.93 47.38
CA CYS A 307 28.28 27.00 48.50
C CYS A 307 29.67 26.98 49.14
N ALA A 308 29.93 27.92 50.05
CA ALA A 308 31.14 27.94 50.89
C ALA A 308 31.28 26.66 51.71
#